data_AF-A0A377USU7-F1
#
_entry.id   AF-A0A377USU7-F1
#
_cell.length_a   1.000
_cell.length_b   1.000
_cell.length_c   1.000
_cell.angle_alpha   90.00
_cell.angle_beta   90.00
_cell.angle_gamma   90.00
#
_symmetry.space_group_name_H-M   'P 1'
#
loop_
_entity.id
_entity.type
_entity.pdbx_description
1 polymer ?
#
loop_
_entity_poly.entity_id
_entity_poly.type
_entity_poly.pdbx_seq_one_letter_code
_entity_poly.pdbx_strand_id
1 'polypeptide(L)'
;MASLTLKNTALILGSMLIGGALTAALYARWAPTHSAAPAAEQQRKVLFWYDPMYPNTRFDKPGKSPFMDMDLVPKYADEEHAAAGAPGVRIDPTQTQNLGVKTVAVTRGPLRYAQTFPANISYNEYQYVIMQARAAGFINKVYPLTVGDK
;
A
#
# COMPACT_ATOMS: atom_id res chain seq x y z
N MET A 1 -41.87 7.20 42.88
CA MET A 1 -41.23 6.71 41.64
C MET A 1 -39.70 6.86 41.69
N ALA A 2 -39.02 6.39 42.74
CA ALA A 2 -37.56 6.60 42.92
C ALA A 2 -36.75 5.28 43.02
N SER A 3 -37.42 4.12 43.06
CA SER A 3 -36.76 2.82 43.24
C SER A 3 -36.26 2.20 41.92
N LEU A 4 -36.90 2.52 40.78
CA LEU A 4 -36.56 1.93 39.49
C LEU A 4 -35.25 2.49 38.89
N THR A 5 -34.95 3.77 39.16
CA THR A 5 -33.75 4.43 38.65
C THR A 5 -32.48 3.93 39.35
N LEU A 6 -32.55 3.62 40.65
CA LEU A 6 -31.41 3.14 41.44
C LEU A 6 -31.03 1.69 41.11
N LYS A 7 -32.01 0.84 40.78
CA LYS A 7 -31.76 -0.55 40.35
C LYS A 7 -31.08 -0.61 38.98
N ASN A 8 -31.49 0.26 38.06
CA ASN A 8 -30.96 0.28 36.70
C ASN A 8 -29.54 0.85 36.65
N THR A 9 -29.21 1.86 37.47
CA THR A 9 -27.84 2.40 37.55
C THR A 9 -26.86 1.40 38.16
N ALA A 10 -27.27 0.65 39.19
CA ALA A 10 -26.45 -0.42 39.76
C ALA A 10 -26.18 -1.56 38.75
N LEU A 11 -27.16 -1.91 37.93
CA LEU A 11 -27.02 -2.95 36.91
C LEU A 11 -26.08 -2.52 35.77
N ILE A 12 -26.13 -1.24 35.36
CA ILE A 12 -25.24 -0.70 34.33
C ILE A 12 -23.79 -0.65 34.85
N LEU A 13 -23.55 -0.13 36.06
CA LEU A 13 -22.21 -0.09 36.66
C LEU A 13 -21.63 -1.49 36.88
N GLY A 14 -22.46 -2.46 37.29
CA GLY A 14 -22.07 -3.86 37.41
C GLY A 14 -21.62 -4.45 36.07
N SER A 15 -22.40 -4.24 35.01
CA SER A 15 -22.05 -4.75 33.67
C SER A 15 -20.77 -4.14 33.10
N MET A 16 -20.49 -2.87 33.39
CA MET A 16 -19.29 -2.17 32.92
C MET A 16 -18.02 -2.65 33.62
N LEU A 17 -18.09 -2.93 34.93
CA LEU A 17 -16.96 -3.50 35.69
C LEU A 17 -16.66 -4.94 35.27
N ILE A 18 -17.70 -5.77 35.09
CA ILE A 18 -17.54 -7.16 34.65
C ILE A 18 -17.01 -7.22 33.21
N GLY A 19 -17.52 -6.35 32.33
CA GLY A 19 -17.05 -6.22 30.95
C GLY A 19 -15.58 -5.82 30.87
N GLY A 20 -15.15 -4.82 31.66
CA GLY A 20 -13.77 -4.36 31.71
C GLY A 20 -12.80 -5.40 32.28
N ALA A 21 -13.22 -6.15 33.31
CA ALA A 21 -12.41 -7.23 33.87
C ALA A 21 -12.23 -8.39 32.88
N LEU A 22 -13.28 -8.73 32.13
CA LEU A 22 -13.23 -9.77 31.10
C LEU A 22 -12.32 -9.40 29.93
N THR A 23 -12.37 -8.16 29.44
CA THR A 23 -11.46 -7.69 28.37
C THR A 23 -10.02 -7.60 28.83
N ALA A 24 -9.75 -7.14 30.05
CA ALA A 24 -8.39 -7.10 30.60
C ALA A 24 -7.80 -8.52 30.76
N ALA A 25 -8.60 -9.47 31.26
CA ALA A 25 -8.20 -10.86 31.38
C ALA A 25 -7.96 -11.51 30.01
N LEU A 26 -8.80 -11.21 29.01
CA LEU A 26 -8.64 -11.66 27.63
C LEU A 26 -7.39 -11.09 26.95
N TYR A 27 -7.05 -9.84 27.24
CA TYR A 27 -5.86 -9.19 26.69
C TYR A 27 -4.58 -9.76 27.31
N ALA A 28 -4.55 -9.99 28.62
CA ALA A 28 -3.39 -10.57 29.30
C ALA A 28 -3.06 -11.99 28.80
N ARG A 29 -4.06 -12.80 28.45
CA ARG A 29 -3.85 -14.16 27.91
C ARG A 29 -3.42 -14.20 26.44
N TRP A 30 -3.62 -13.13 25.68
CA TRP A 30 -3.30 -13.05 24.24
C TRP A 30 -2.19 -12.04 23.93
N ALA A 31 -1.70 -11.33 24.95
CA ALA A 31 -0.52 -10.48 24.82
C ALA A 31 0.69 -11.38 24.48
N PRO A 32 1.29 -11.26 23.30
CA PRO A 32 2.51 -11.98 22.98
C PRO A 32 3.61 -11.51 23.93
N THR A 33 4.12 -12.41 24.75
CA THR A 33 5.35 -12.15 25.51
C THR A 33 6.49 -12.02 24.50
N HIS A 34 6.83 -10.78 24.14
CA HIS A 34 8.08 -10.49 23.44
C HIS A 34 9.22 -10.79 24.41
N SER A 35 9.65 -12.06 24.44
CA SER A 35 10.92 -12.42 25.04
C SER A 35 12.00 -11.83 24.14
N ALA A 36 12.49 -10.65 24.52
CA ALA A 36 13.72 -10.11 23.98
C ALA A 36 14.85 -11.07 24.38
N ALA A 37 15.19 -12.00 23.48
CA ALA A 37 16.44 -12.72 23.56
C ALA A 37 17.57 -11.66 23.62
N PRO A 38 18.60 -11.85 24.48
CA PRO A 38 19.71 -10.93 24.49
C PRO A 38 20.32 -10.95 23.09
N ALA A 39 20.40 -9.78 22.47
CA ALA A 39 21.12 -9.61 21.23
C ALA A 39 22.56 -10.04 21.53
N ALA A 40 22.92 -11.23 21.05
CA ALA A 40 24.31 -11.61 20.97
C ALA A 40 24.99 -10.47 20.21
N GLU A 41 25.93 -9.79 20.86
CA GLU A 41 26.88 -8.92 20.20
C GLU A 41 27.56 -9.76 19.14
N GLN A 42 27.02 -9.70 17.91
CA GLN A 42 27.70 -10.17 16.73
C GLN A 42 28.91 -9.26 16.59
N GLN A 43 30.00 -9.68 17.23
CA GLN A 43 31.33 -9.13 17.02
C GLN A 43 31.52 -9.07 15.51
N ARG A 44 31.45 -7.86 14.97
CA ARG A 44 31.48 -7.62 13.53
C ARG A 44 32.71 -8.32 12.98
N LYS A 45 32.52 -9.23 12.02
CA LYS A 45 33.61 -10.00 11.46
C LYS A 45 34.47 -9.06 10.62
N VAL A 46 35.64 -8.70 11.15
CA VAL A 46 36.66 -7.94 10.43
C VAL A 46 37.22 -8.83 9.33
N LEU A 47 37.07 -8.42 8.07
CA LEU A 47 37.49 -9.21 6.91
C LEU A 47 39.01 -9.09 6.70
N PHE A 48 39.52 -7.86 6.81
CA PHE A 48 40.95 -7.55 6.77
C PHE A 48 41.19 -6.17 7.39
N TRP A 49 42.43 -5.96 7.81
CA TRP A 49 42.97 -4.69 8.29
C TRP A 49 43.77 -4.04 7.16
N TYR A 50 43.62 -2.73 6.95
CA TYR A 50 44.35 -2.02 5.90
C TYR A 50 44.92 -0.69 6.42
N ASP A 51 45.99 -0.24 5.76
CA ASP A 51 46.60 1.06 6.01
C ASP A 51 45.87 2.12 5.14
N PRO A 52 45.30 3.19 5.73
CA PRO A 52 44.60 4.24 4.97
C PRO A 52 45.44 4.89 3.86
N MET A 53 46.77 4.90 3.98
CA MET A 53 47.68 5.49 3.00
C MET A 53 48.16 4.51 1.92
N TYR A 54 48.08 3.19 2.16
CA TYR A 54 48.47 2.15 1.21
C TYR A 54 47.40 1.04 1.13
N PRO A 55 46.23 1.32 0.52
CA PRO A 55 45.07 0.43 0.55
C PRO A 55 45.23 -0.88 -0.24
N ASN A 56 46.33 -1.06 -0.99
CA ASN A 56 46.59 -2.27 -1.77
C ASN A 56 47.05 -3.46 -0.91
N THR A 57 47.58 -3.22 0.29
CA THR A 57 48.08 -4.30 1.17
C THR A 57 47.04 -4.65 2.24
N ARG A 58 46.66 -5.93 2.28
CA ARG A 58 45.66 -6.48 3.22
C ARG A 58 46.37 -7.25 4.32
N PHE A 59 46.00 -7.00 5.58
CA PHE A 59 46.56 -7.68 6.75
C PHE A 59 45.49 -8.45 7.51
N ASP A 60 45.81 -9.68 7.93
CA ASP A 60 44.86 -10.57 8.60
C ASP A 60 44.80 -10.37 10.13
N LYS A 61 45.70 -9.57 10.70
CA LYS A 61 45.83 -9.36 12.14
C LYS A 61 45.76 -7.87 12.49
N PRO A 62 45.14 -7.50 13.63
CA PRO A 62 45.28 -6.17 14.20
C PRO A 62 46.74 -5.94 14.55
N GLY A 63 47.26 -4.77 14.22
CA GLY A 63 48.65 -4.43 14.49
C GLY A 63 49.08 -3.15 13.80
N LYS A 64 50.36 -2.85 13.94
CA LYS A 64 51.00 -1.73 13.27
C LYS A 64 51.46 -2.11 11.86
N SER A 65 51.23 -1.21 10.91
CA SER A 65 51.61 -1.36 9.50
C SER A 65 53.14 -1.50 9.36
N PRO A 66 53.65 -2.54 8.67
CA PRO A 66 55.08 -2.72 8.43
C PRO A 66 55.71 -1.63 7.57
N PHE A 67 54.89 -0.82 6.89
CA PHE A 67 55.36 0.23 5.99
C PHE A 67 55.49 1.59 6.69
N MET A 68 54.67 1.86 7.72
CA MET A 68 54.61 3.18 8.36
C MET A 68 54.22 3.19 9.86
N ASP A 69 54.39 2.10 10.62
CA ASP A 69 54.27 2.06 12.10
C ASP A 69 52.96 2.66 12.67
N MET A 70 51.91 2.71 11.84
CA MET A 70 50.56 3.23 12.12
C MET A 70 49.58 2.09 12.36
N ASP A 71 48.57 2.35 13.18
CA ASP A 71 47.54 1.38 13.52
C ASP A 71 46.65 1.09 12.31
N LEU A 72 46.54 -0.19 11.96
CA LEU A 72 45.69 -0.62 10.85
C LEU A 72 44.21 -0.42 11.20
N VAL A 73 43.39 -0.12 10.18
CA VAL A 73 41.94 0.10 10.35
C VAL A 73 41.16 -1.16 9.94
N PRO A 74 40.19 -1.63 10.74
CA PRO A 74 39.41 -2.83 10.43
C PRO A 74 38.34 -2.53 9.38
N LYS A 75 38.31 -3.31 8.28
CA LYS A 75 37.20 -3.30 7.33
C LYS A 75 36.22 -4.42 7.67
N TYR A 76 34.95 -4.07 7.84
CA TYR A 76 33.90 -5.01 8.24
C TYR A 76 33.22 -5.66 7.04
N ALA A 77 32.88 -6.95 7.17
CA ALA A 77 32.20 -7.72 6.13
C ALA A 77 30.83 -7.11 5.73
N ASP A 78 30.17 -6.40 6.65
CA ASP A 78 28.83 -5.83 6.44
C ASP A 78 28.79 -4.73 5.35
N GLU A 79 29.93 -4.08 5.07
CA GLU A 79 30.02 -3.08 3.99
C GLU A 79 30.10 -3.71 2.59
N GLU A 80 30.62 -4.94 2.46
CA GLU A 80 30.75 -5.62 1.17
C GLU A 80 29.51 -6.47 0.84
N HIS A 81 28.74 -6.89 1.85
CA HIS A 81 27.51 -7.68 1.67
C HIS A 81 26.33 -6.87 1.10
N ALA A 82 26.53 -5.59 0.75
CA ALA A 82 25.58 -4.80 -0.04
C ALA A 82 25.81 -4.90 -1.55
N ALA A 83 26.96 -5.42 -2.03
CA ALA A 83 27.36 -5.25 -3.43
C ALA A 83 27.62 -6.54 -4.24
N ALA A 84 27.61 -7.73 -3.64
CA ALA A 84 27.93 -8.95 -4.40
C ALA A 84 27.00 -10.12 -4.04
N GLY A 85 25.80 -10.16 -4.64
CA GLY A 85 25.04 -11.42 -4.79
C GLY A 85 23.61 -11.44 -4.23
N ALA A 86 23.13 -10.39 -3.56
CA ALA A 86 21.72 -10.28 -3.19
C ALA A 86 20.98 -9.43 -4.24
N PRO A 87 19.92 -9.94 -4.91
CA PRO A 87 19.13 -9.12 -5.80
C PRO A 87 18.42 -8.02 -5.01
N GLY A 88 18.84 -6.77 -5.18
CA GLY A 88 18.23 -5.61 -4.54
C GLY A 88 19.16 -4.41 -4.41
N VAL A 89 18.59 -3.24 -4.10
CA VAL A 89 19.33 -2.01 -3.80
C VAL A 89 18.94 -1.56 -2.40
N ARG A 90 19.93 -1.23 -1.58
CA ARG A 90 19.71 -0.59 -0.27
C ARG A 90 19.81 0.92 -0.41
N ILE A 91 18.90 1.64 0.25
CA ILE A 91 18.83 3.10 0.29
C ILE A 91 18.72 3.53 1.76
N ASP A 92 19.32 4.66 2.10
CA ASP A 92 19.24 5.24 3.44
C ASP A 92 17.77 5.56 3.81
N PRO A 93 17.27 5.11 4.99
CA PRO A 93 15.92 5.41 5.45
C PRO A 93 15.62 6.91 5.57
N THR A 94 16.59 7.74 5.97
CA THR A 94 16.41 9.19 6.10
C THR A 94 16.20 9.85 4.73
N GLN A 95 16.92 9.39 3.71
CA GLN A 95 16.73 9.84 2.33
C GLN A 95 15.36 9.41 1.80
N THR A 96 14.93 8.18 2.09
CA THR A 96 13.63 7.64 1.68
C THR A 96 12.47 8.43 2.31
N GLN A 97 12.61 8.79 3.58
CA GLN A 97 11.62 9.57 4.33
C GLN A 97 11.55 11.03 3.87
N ASN A 98 12.70 11.67 3.66
CA ASN A 98 12.77 13.05 3.16
C ASN A 98 12.22 13.17 1.72
N LEU A 99 12.41 12.14 0.89
CA LEU A 99 11.85 12.06 -0.47
C LEU A 99 10.34 11.80 -0.48
N GLY A 100 9.78 11.31 0.63
CA GLY A 100 8.34 11.03 0.76
C GLY A 100 7.88 9.85 -0.09
N VAL A 101 8.69 8.80 -0.19
CA VAL A 101 8.36 7.60 -0.97
C VAL A 101 7.03 6.98 -0.51
N LYS A 102 6.12 6.73 -1.46
CA LYS A 102 4.81 6.10 -1.20
C LYS A 102 4.78 4.71 -1.82
N THR A 103 4.28 3.74 -1.06
CA THR A 103 4.10 2.36 -1.51
C THR A 103 2.65 1.96 -1.38
N VAL A 104 2.21 1.04 -2.24
CA VAL A 104 0.88 0.43 -2.21
C VAL A 104 1.05 -1.07 -2.41
N ALA A 105 0.32 -1.87 -1.64
CA ALA A 105 0.34 -3.32 -1.76
C ALA A 105 -0.31 -3.75 -3.08
N VAL A 106 0.29 -4.74 -3.75
CA VAL A 106 -0.27 -5.32 -4.98
C VAL A 106 -1.57 -6.05 -4.65
N THR A 107 -2.61 -5.77 -5.42
CA THR A 107 -3.91 -6.46 -5.31
C THR A 107 -4.28 -7.08 -6.64
N ARG A 108 -5.10 -8.15 -6.59
CA ARG A 108 -5.65 -8.81 -7.78
C ARG A 108 -7.13 -8.42 -7.89
N GLY A 109 -7.54 -7.99 -9.07
CA GLY A 109 -8.94 -7.68 -9.37
C GLY A 109 -9.15 -7.43 -10.86
N PRO A 110 -10.41 -7.32 -11.31
CA PRO A 110 -10.71 -6.95 -12.69
C PRO A 110 -10.31 -5.50 -12.95
N LEU A 111 -9.58 -5.26 -14.04
CA LEU A 111 -9.23 -3.91 -14.48
C LEU A 111 -10.43 -3.29 -15.22
N ARG A 112 -10.84 -2.09 -14.79
CA ARG A 112 -11.93 -1.35 -15.45
C ARG A 112 -11.34 -0.41 -16.48
N TYR A 113 -11.61 -0.69 -17.76
CA TYR A 113 -11.30 0.23 -18.85
C TYR A 113 -12.38 1.30 -18.95
N ALA A 114 -11.95 2.55 -19.10
CA ALA A 114 -12.85 3.69 -19.29
C ALA A 114 -12.44 4.40 -20.58
N GLN A 115 -13.41 4.61 -21.48
CA GLN A 115 -13.21 5.29 -22.76
C GLN A 115 -14.47 6.11 -23.08
N THR A 116 -14.27 7.28 -23.68
CA THR A 116 -15.35 8.19 -24.08
C THR A 116 -15.45 8.20 -25.60
N PHE A 117 -16.67 8.07 -26.13
CA PHE A 117 -16.95 8.08 -27.56
C PHE A 117 -18.04 9.10 -27.91
N PRO A 118 -17.92 9.85 -29.02
CA PRO A 118 -19.00 10.68 -29.53
C PRO A 118 -20.09 9.81 -30.20
N ALA A 119 -21.33 10.27 -30.14
CA ALA A 119 -22.48 9.63 -30.78
C ALA A 119 -23.51 10.67 -31.27
N ASN A 120 -24.40 10.26 -32.17
CA ASN A 120 -25.44 11.11 -32.74
C ASN A 120 -26.82 10.80 -32.12
N ILE A 121 -27.70 11.80 -32.11
CA ILE A 121 -29.12 11.63 -31.78
C ILE A 121 -29.89 11.45 -33.08
N SER A 122 -30.61 10.33 -33.21
CA SER A 122 -31.43 9.99 -34.39
C SER A 122 -32.89 9.80 -34.02
N TYR A 123 -33.77 9.81 -35.03
CA TYR A 123 -35.18 9.43 -34.85
C TYR A 123 -35.30 7.96 -34.43
N ASN A 124 -36.37 7.65 -33.71
CA ASN A 124 -36.67 6.29 -33.27
C ASN A 124 -37.27 5.46 -34.42
N GLU A 125 -36.48 4.55 -34.98
CA GLU A 125 -36.90 3.67 -36.08
C GLU A 125 -38.00 2.68 -35.69
N TYR A 126 -38.19 2.41 -34.39
CA TYR A 126 -39.30 1.58 -33.90
C TYR A 126 -40.64 2.33 -33.90
N GLN A 127 -40.62 3.65 -34.03
CA GLN A 127 -41.81 4.51 -34.13
C GLN A 127 -41.89 5.14 -35.52
N TYR A 128 -41.71 4.31 -36.56
CA TYR A 128 -41.67 4.75 -37.95
C TYR A 128 -42.88 4.23 -38.73
N VAL A 129 -43.58 5.13 -39.43
CA VAL A 129 -44.76 4.78 -40.24
C VAL A 129 -44.63 5.42 -41.62
N ILE A 130 -44.76 4.59 -42.66
CA ILE A 130 -44.91 5.04 -44.04
C ILE A 130 -46.36 4.82 -44.45
N MET A 131 -47.11 5.90 -44.67
CA MET A 131 -48.50 5.81 -45.12
C MET A 131 -48.54 5.50 -46.62
N GLN A 132 -49.28 4.46 -46.99
CA GLN A 132 -49.51 4.06 -48.38
C GLN A 132 -51.01 3.89 -48.63
N ALA A 133 -51.47 4.33 -49.79
CA ALA A 133 -52.84 4.07 -50.24
C ALA A 133 -53.00 2.58 -50.56
N ARG A 134 -54.16 1.99 -50.20
CA ARG A 134 -54.43 0.56 -50.39
C ARG A 134 -54.90 0.21 -51.81
N ALA A 135 -55.36 1.20 -52.58
CA ALA A 135 -55.82 1.08 -53.95
C ALA A 135 -55.62 2.42 -54.70
N ALA A 136 -55.72 2.40 -56.03
CA ALA A 136 -55.51 3.57 -56.88
C ALA A 136 -56.69 4.56 -56.86
N GLY A 137 -56.41 5.82 -57.18
CA GLY A 137 -57.39 6.91 -57.23
C GLY A 137 -56.73 8.26 -57.53
N PHE A 138 -57.44 9.36 -57.30
CA PHE A 138 -56.92 10.73 -57.43
C PHE A 138 -57.18 11.54 -56.15
N ILE A 139 -56.35 12.56 -55.92
CA ILE A 139 -56.39 13.39 -54.70
C ILE A 139 -57.42 14.50 -54.89
N ASN A 140 -58.33 14.66 -53.91
CA ASN A 140 -59.31 15.75 -53.88
C ASN A 140 -58.93 16.90 -52.94
N LYS A 141 -58.23 16.59 -51.83
CA LYS A 141 -57.81 17.57 -50.82
C LYS A 141 -56.51 17.12 -50.16
N VAL A 142 -55.64 18.07 -49.88
CA VAL A 142 -54.42 17.91 -49.07
C VAL A 142 -54.51 18.89 -47.91
N TYR A 143 -54.19 18.44 -46.70
CA TYR A 143 -54.13 19.31 -45.52
C TYR A 143 -52.86 20.18 -45.53
N PRO A 144 -52.82 21.28 -44.77
CA PRO A 144 -51.62 22.12 -44.66
C PRO A 144 -50.53 21.40 -43.84
N LEU A 145 -49.85 20.43 -44.46
CA LEU A 145 -48.75 19.66 -43.88
C LEU A 145 -47.59 19.62 -44.89
N THR A 146 -46.36 19.74 -44.37
CA THR A 146 -45.12 19.64 -45.15
C THR A 146 -44.07 18.81 -44.42
N VAL A 147 -42.99 18.44 -45.12
CA VAL A 147 -41.88 17.70 -44.52
C VAL A 147 -41.20 18.55 -43.46
N GLY A 148 -41.10 18.03 -42.23
CA GLY A 148 -40.51 18.72 -41.08
C GLY A 148 -41.54 19.17 -40.03
N ASP A 149 -42.83 19.10 -40.35
CA ASP A 149 -43.89 19.29 -39.36
C ASP A 149 -43.90 18.14 -38.33
N LYS A 150 -44.32 18.44 -37.10
CA LYS A 150 -44.43 17.49 -35.99
C LYS A 150 -45.84 16.92 -35.86
#